data_AF-A0A0D0BC12-F1
#
_entry.id   AF-A0A0D0BC12-F1
#
_cell.length_a   1.000
_cell.length_b   1.000
_cell.length_c   1.000
_cell.angle_alpha   90.00
_cell.angle_beta   90.00
_cell.angle_gamma   90.00
#
_symmetry.space_group_name_H-M   'P 1'
#
loop_
_entity.id
_entity.type
_entity.pdbx_description
1 polymer ?
#
loop_
_entity_poly.entity_id
_entity_poly.type
_entity_poly.pdbx_seq_one_letter_code
_entity_poly.pdbx_strand_id
1 'polypeptide(L)'
;MGDLTWTPHTNGLGFLPETAQIPAMPWPQTVYERPQIAPWIAQNPFQPTMPMLQWDVRQNPITARLTTGAHVSTNLAHVLSSPITNIPVGIIEIAIPACPMAYMWNTIRVQRTSAIKVQDVLDAIYEWLQRPLTRAEMEHIEDVNPYGVDAIMQALQERASTSPTLHGWEHRQGPRRIDCLGDVRRWMGLNYSPAGEGMQLILNLQRS
;
A
#
# COMPACT_ATOMS: atom_id res chain seq x y z
N MET A 1 30.17 -57.74 -39.95
CA MET A 1 29.61 -56.52 -40.56
C MET A 1 28.17 -56.43 -40.08
N GLY A 2 27.92 -55.61 -39.05
CA GLY A 2 26.60 -55.41 -38.47
C GLY A 2 26.30 -53.92 -38.51
N ASP A 3 25.17 -53.57 -39.12
CA ASP A 3 24.74 -52.21 -39.41
C ASP A 3 24.44 -51.41 -38.13
N LEU A 4 24.98 -50.18 -38.10
CA LEU A 4 24.77 -49.18 -37.06
C LEU A 4 23.56 -48.31 -37.41
N THR A 5 22.40 -48.62 -36.83
CA THR A 5 21.27 -47.67 -36.77
C THR A 5 21.45 -46.75 -35.56
N TRP A 6 21.62 -45.46 -35.83
CA TRP A 6 21.71 -44.41 -34.83
C TRP A 6 20.35 -44.16 -34.14
N THR A 7 20.32 -44.25 -32.80
CA THR A 7 19.28 -43.63 -31.95
C THR A 7 19.95 -42.60 -31.04
N PRO A 8 19.46 -41.34 -31.00
CA PRO A 8 20.05 -40.33 -30.13
C PRO A 8 19.63 -40.58 -28.68
N HIS A 9 20.60 -40.94 -27.84
CA HIS A 9 20.47 -40.87 -26.39
C HIS A 9 20.63 -39.42 -25.92
N THR A 10 19.56 -38.94 -25.28
CA THR A 10 19.51 -38.06 -24.10
C THR A 10 20.73 -37.16 -23.83
N ASN A 11 20.49 -35.84 -23.82
CA ASN A 11 20.82 -34.98 -22.69
C ASN A 11 20.15 -33.61 -22.80
N GLY A 12 19.46 -33.20 -21.72
CA GLY A 12 19.32 -31.79 -21.36
C GLY A 12 18.02 -31.10 -21.79
N LEU A 13 16.99 -31.20 -20.96
CA LEU A 13 16.35 -30.07 -20.26
C LEU A 13 15.12 -30.62 -19.53
N GLY A 14 15.35 -30.95 -18.26
CA GLY A 14 14.31 -31.42 -17.36
C GLY A 14 13.25 -30.35 -17.10
N PHE A 15 12.01 -30.82 -17.00
CA PHE A 15 10.96 -30.33 -16.12
C PHE A 15 11.12 -28.89 -15.62
N LEU A 16 10.41 -27.96 -16.24
CA LEU A 16 9.93 -26.78 -15.52
C LEU A 16 8.94 -27.30 -14.45
N PRO A 17 9.18 -27.12 -13.14
CA PRO A 17 8.16 -27.43 -12.17
C PRO A 17 7.04 -26.39 -12.33
N GLU A 18 5.86 -26.93 -12.59
CA GLU A 18 4.56 -26.29 -12.51
C GLU A 18 4.46 -25.46 -11.21
N THR A 19 4.30 -24.15 -11.35
CA THR A 19 3.99 -23.18 -10.28
C THR A 19 4.78 -23.36 -8.98
N ALA A 20 5.87 -22.60 -8.81
CA ALA A 20 6.42 -22.36 -7.48
C ALA A 20 5.33 -21.72 -6.61
N GLN A 21 4.59 -22.54 -5.86
CA GLN A 21 3.70 -22.09 -4.80
C GLN A 21 4.59 -21.37 -3.79
N ILE A 22 4.55 -20.04 -3.82
CA ILE A 22 5.13 -19.23 -2.75
C ILE A 22 4.47 -19.75 -1.47
N PRO A 23 5.25 -20.21 -0.46
CA PRO A 23 4.66 -20.72 0.76
C PRO A 23 3.75 -19.64 1.33
N ALA A 24 2.46 -19.93 1.41
CA ALA A 24 1.50 -19.05 2.05
C ALA A 24 2.01 -18.84 3.47
N MET A 25 2.46 -17.62 3.77
CA MET A 25 2.97 -17.32 5.10
C MET A 25 1.81 -17.56 6.07
N PRO A 26 1.94 -18.51 7.01
CA PRO A 26 0.85 -18.82 7.91
C PRO A 26 0.51 -17.56 8.67
N TRP A 27 -0.79 -17.29 8.79
CA TRP A 27 -1.28 -16.24 9.67
C TRP A 27 -0.64 -16.42 11.06
N PRO A 28 -0.12 -15.36 11.69
CA PRO A 28 0.45 -15.48 13.04
C PRO A 28 -0.56 -16.17 13.97
N GLN A 29 -0.14 -16.91 14.99
CA GLN A 29 -1.11 -17.54 15.89
C GLN A 29 -1.76 -16.45 16.79
N THR A 30 -3.10 -16.40 16.89
CA THR A 30 -3.81 -15.37 17.66
C THR A 30 -3.70 -15.60 19.17
N VAL A 31 -3.30 -14.57 19.91
CA VAL A 31 -3.50 -14.47 21.37
C VAL A 31 -4.78 -13.66 21.71
N TYR A 32 -5.47 -13.08 20.71
CA TYR A 32 -6.61 -12.17 20.90
C TYR A 32 -7.79 -12.45 19.95
N GLU A 33 -9.00 -12.09 20.37
CA GLU A 33 -10.30 -12.20 19.64
C GLU A 33 -10.42 -11.31 18.38
N ARG A 34 -9.38 -10.57 18.01
CA ARG A 34 -9.41 -9.66 16.86
C ARG A 34 -9.02 -10.40 15.58
N PRO A 35 -9.62 -10.06 14.43
CA PRO A 35 -9.13 -10.51 13.13
C PRO A 35 -7.63 -10.21 12.98
N GLN A 36 -6.93 -10.99 12.18
CA GLN A 36 -5.53 -10.73 11.87
C GLN A 36 -5.44 -10.07 10.52
N ILE A 37 -4.61 -9.04 10.41
CA ILE A 37 -4.36 -8.32 9.16
C ILE A 37 -3.38 -9.14 8.32
N ALA A 38 -3.61 -9.18 7.00
CA ALA A 38 -2.78 -9.88 6.05
C ALA A 38 -1.31 -9.51 6.24
N PRO A 39 -0.38 -10.49 6.40
CA PRO A 39 1.01 -10.21 6.76
C PRO A 39 1.70 -9.22 5.82
N TRP A 40 1.35 -9.24 4.54
CA TRP A 40 1.91 -8.33 3.53
C TRP A 40 1.42 -6.88 3.64
N ILE A 41 0.29 -6.61 4.29
CA ILE A 41 -0.24 -5.25 4.51
C ILE A 41 0.03 -4.79 5.95
N ALA A 42 0.10 -5.70 6.90
CA ALA A 42 0.43 -5.39 8.27
C ALA A 42 1.83 -4.75 8.39
N GLN A 43 2.02 -3.94 9.42
CA GLN A 43 3.36 -3.51 9.82
C GLN A 43 4.20 -4.74 10.17
N ASN A 44 5.45 -4.79 9.69
CA ASN A 44 6.34 -5.90 9.97
C ASN A 44 6.63 -5.97 11.50
N PRO A 45 6.19 -7.02 12.20
CA PRO A 45 6.31 -7.09 13.66
C PRO A 45 7.75 -7.38 14.12
N PHE A 46 8.58 -7.97 13.25
CA PHE A 46 9.97 -8.30 13.57
C PHE A 46 10.92 -7.14 13.28
N GLN A 47 10.60 -6.35 12.26
CA GLN A 47 11.43 -5.23 11.84
C GLN A 47 10.56 -4.07 11.35
N PRO A 48 10.07 -3.20 12.26
CA PRO A 48 9.11 -2.15 11.94
C PRO A 48 9.56 -1.14 10.88
N THR A 49 10.88 -1.04 10.65
CA THR A 49 11.51 -0.17 9.65
C THR A 49 11.63 -0.82 8.26
N MET A 50 11.31 -2.10 8.12
CA MET A 50 11.41 -2.85 6.88
C MET A 50 10.03 -3.43 6.51
N PRO A 51 9.16 -2.64 5.85
CA PRO A 51 7.84 -3.11 5.46
C PRO A 51 7.95 -4.20 4.39
N MET A 52 7.05 -5.18 4.47
CA MET A 52 6.97 -6.24 3.46
C MET A 52 6.48 -5.70 2.12
N LEU A 53 5.56 -4.74 2.15
CA LEU A 53 5.08 -4.01 0.99
C LEU A 53 5.91 -2.73 0.82
N GLN A 54 6.63 -2.63 -0.28
CA GLN A 54 7.29 -1.41 -0.72
C GLN A 54 6.33 -0.63 -1.63
N TRP A 55 5.89 0.52 -1.16
CA TRP A 55 5.00 1.38 -1.92
C TRP A 55 5.20 2.85 -1.54
N ASP A 56 5.29 3.72 -2.55
CA ASP A 56 5.12 5.15 -2.40
C ASP A 56 3.65 5.46 -2.66
N VAL A 57 2.94 5.94 -1.64
CA VAL A 57 1.47 6.16 -1.70
C VAL A 57 1.05 7.25 -2.70
N ARG A 58 2.01 8.01 -3.26
CA ARG A 58 1.75 8.89 -4.41
C ARG A 58 1.46 8.13 -5.70
N GLN A 59 2.00 6.92 -5.82
CA GLN A 59 1.91 6.10 -7.03
C GLN A 59 0.73 5.14 -6.92
N ASN A 60 0.18 4.74 -8.07
CA ASN A 60 -0.90 3.77 -8.12
C ASN A 60 -0.49 2.46 -7.42
N PRO A 61 -1.36 1.79 -6.64
CA PRO A 61 -1.04 0.54 -5.94
C PRO A 61 -0.42 -0.56 -6.82
N ILE A 62 -0.65 -0.55 -8.14
CA ILE A 62 -0.04 -1.49 -9.09
C ILE A 62 1.49 -1.41 -9.14
N THR A 63 2.07 -0.25 -8.78
CA THR A 63 3.52 -0.06 -8.73
C THR A 63 4.14 -0.65 -7.47
N ALA A 64 3.31 -1.01 -6.48
CA ALA A 64 3.79 -1.58 -5.24
C ALA A 64 4.50 -2.91 -5.49
N ARG A 65 5.40 -3.25 -4.59
CA ARG A 65 6.22 -4.47 -4.65
C ARG A 65 6.24 -5.17 -3.30
N LEU A 66 6.15 -6.49 -3.31
CA LEU A 66 6.29 -7.32 -2.13
C LEU A 66 7.73 -7.83 -2.03
N THR A 67 8.37 -7.61 -0.89
CA THR A 67 9.64 -8.25 -0.54
C THR A 67 9.35 -9.56 0.18
N THR A 68 9.74 -10.68 -0.42
CA THR A 68 9.60 -12.01 0.19
C THR A 68 10.72 -12.26 1.21
N GLY A 69 10.60 -13.33 2.02
CA GLY A 69 11.65 -13.75 2.95
C GLY A 69 12.99 -14.12 2.27
N ALA A 70 12.97 -14.39 0.96
CA ALA A 70 14.17 -14.61 0.16
C ALA A 70 14.78 -13.30 -0.39
N HIS A 71 14.32 -12.13 0.08
CA HIS A 71 14.70 -10.80 -0.42
C HIS A 71 14.41 -10.59 -1.91
N VAL A 72 13.46 -11.34 -2.47
CA VAL A 72 13.01 -11.18 -3.86
C VAL A 72 11.84 -10.22 -3.90
N SER A 73 11.92 -9.23 -4.79
CA SER A 73 10.84 -8.28 -5.07
C SER A 73 9.88 -8.86 -6.11
N THR A 74 8.59 -8.93 -5.79
CA THR A 74 7.53 -9.44 -6.68
C THR A 74 6.35 -8.47 -6.77
N ASN A 75 5.52 -8.60 -7.81
CA ASN A 75 4.29 -7.81 -7.91
C ASN A 75 3.20 -8.33 -6.94
N LEU A 76 2.15 -7.53 -6.74
CA LEU A 76 1.06 -7.88 -5.81
C LEU A 76 -0.02 -8.78 -6.44
N ALA A 77 0.08 -9.16 -7.70
CA ALA A 77 -1.04 -9.76 -8.44
C ALA A 77 -1.66 -10.99 -7.73
N HIS A 78 -0.83 -11.78 -7.06
CA HIS A 78 -1.24 -12.98 -6.32
C HIS A 78 -1.88 -12.69 -4.94
N VAL A 79 -1.71 -11.47 -4.39
CA VAL A 79 -2.27 -11.09 -3.07
C VAL A 79 -3.41 -10.09 -3.15
N LEU A 80 -3.59 -9.36 -4.26
CA LEU A 80 -4.61 -8.31 -4.39
C LEU A 80 -6.03 -8.85 -4.14
N SER A 81 -6.33 -10.06 -4.64
CA SER A 81 -7.64 -10.69 -4.48
C SER A 81 -7.86 -11.34 -3.11
N SER A 82 -6.81 -11.47 -2.30
CA SER A 82 -6.87 -12.14 -1.00
C SER A 82 -7.61 -11.28 0.02
N PRO A 83 -8.32 -11.91 0.98
CA PRO A 83 -8.90 -11.18 2.11
C PRO A 83 -7.84 -10.37 2.87
N ILE A 84 -8.20 -9.16 3.29
CA ILE A 84 -7.32 -8.33 4.10
C ILE A 84 -7.18 -8.86 5.53
N THR A 85 -8.14 -9.67 5.98
CA THR A 85 -8.13 -10.30 7.30
C THR A 85 -8.38 -11.80 7.22
N ASN A 86 -7.86 -12.56 8.19
CA ASN A 86 -8.08 -14.01 8.30
C ASN A 86 -9.57 -14.38 8.47
N ILE A 87 -10.33 -13.54 9.19
CA ILE A 87 -11.78 -13.60 9.35
C ILE A 87 -12.38 -12.49 8.50
N PRO A 88 -13.35 -12.77 7.61
CA PRO A 88 -14.01 -11.75 6.79
C PRO A 88 -14.59 -10.60 7.62
N VAL A 89 -14.24 -9.37 7.24
CA VAL A 89 -14.82 -8.13 7.80
C VAL A 89 -15.50 -7.34 6.68
N GLY A 90 -16.63 -6.70 7.00
CA GLY A 90 -17.40 -5.88 6.06
C GLY A 90 -17.11 -4.38 6.14
N ILE A 91 -16.47 -3.91 7.21
CA ILE A 91 -16.12 -2.50 7.43
C ILE A 91 -14.70 -2.43 8.01
N ILE A 92 -13.88 -1.54 7.46
CA ILE A 92 -12.57 -1.14 7.99
C ILE A 92 -12.52 0.39 8.01
N GLU A 93 -12.02 0.96 9.10
CA GLU A 93 -11.74 2.39 9.21
C GLU A 93 -10.24 2.59 9.39
N ILE A 94 -9.64 3.49 8.61
CA ILE A 94 -8.19 3.72 8.57
C ILE A 94 -7.90 5.17 8.92
N ALA A 95 -7.25 5.41 10.04
CA ALA A 95 -6.81 6.72 10.48
C ALA A 95 -5.45 7.08 9.86
N ILE A 96 -5.23 8.37 9.58
CA ILE A 96 -3.97 8.89 9.00
C ILE A 96 -3.35 9.88 9.99
N PRO A 97 -2.49 9.42 10.92
CA PRO A 97 -1.88 10.27 11.93
C PRO A 97 -0.75 11.17 11.38
N ALA A 98 -0.17 10.79 10.23
CA ALA A 98 1.00 11.44 9.64
C ALA A 98 0.74 12.87 9.13
N CYS A 99 -0.52 13.33 9.15
CA CYS A 99 -0.91 14.66 8.71
C CYS A 99 -1.69 15.35 9.83
N PRO A 100 -1.09 16.28 10.58
CA PRO A 100 -1.80 17.05 11.59
C PRO A 100 -3.02 17.81 11.02
N MET A 101 -3.00 18.12 9.72
CA MET A 101 -4.11 18.77 9.02
C MET A 101 -5.22 17.78 8.65
N ALA A 102 -4.95 16.48 8.72
CA ALA A 102 -5.93 15.41 8.52
C ALA A 102 -6.88 15.20 9.70
N TYR A 103 -6.82 16.02 10.77
CA TYR A 103 -7.90 16.04 11.76
C TYR A 103 -9.25 16.42 11.16
N MET A 104 -9.28 17.08 9.99
CA MET A 104 -10.51 17.28 9.19
C MET A 104 -10.91 16.04 8.37
N TRP A 105 -9.99 15.10 8.18
CA TRP A 105 -10.12 13.94 7.31
C TRP A 105 -10.02 12.64 8.11
N ASN A 106 -10.85 12.58 9.14
CA ASN A 106 -10.70 11.76 10.34
C ASN A 106 -10.37 10.28 10.04
N THR A 107 -10.98 9.70 9.00
CA THR A 107 -10.83 8.29 8.65
C THR A 107 -11.13 8.00 7.19
N ILE A 108 -10.42 7.04 6.60
CA ILE A 108 -10.79 6.37 5.36
C ILE A 108 -11.68 5.18 5.74
N ARG A 109 -12.91 5.15 5.26
CA ARG A 109 -13.84 4.04 5.51
C ARG A 109 -13.95 3.14 4.27
N VAL A 110 -13.60 1.87 4.43
CA VAL A 110 -13.75 0.83 3.42
C VAL A 110 -14.91 -0.07 3.84
N GLN A 111 -15.94 -0.17 3.00
CA GLN A 111 -17.12 -0.97 3.27
C GLN A 111 -17.49 -1.84 2.07
N ARG A 112 -17.79 -3.11 2.34
CA ARG A 112 -18.19 -4.12 1.36
C ARG A 112 -19.28 -5.02 1.94
N THR A 113 -20.11 -5.58 1.07
CA THR A 113 -21.08 -6.63 1.42
C THR A 113 -20.43 -8.01 1.52
N SER A 114 -19.29 -8.19 0.86
CA SER A 114 -18.41 -9.36 0.94
C SER A 114 -17.17 -9.09 1.79
N ALA A 115 -16.34 -10.11 1.99
CA ALA A 115 -15.02 -9.94 2.59
C ALA A 115 -14.23 -8.82 1.87
N ILE A 116 -13.71 -7.85 2.63
CA ILE A 116 -12.82 -6.82 2.12
C ILE A 116 -11.50 -7.46 1.67
N LYS A 117 -11.04 -7.10 0.49
CA LYS A 117 -9.78 -7.59 -0.09
C LYS A 117 -8.65 -6.61 0.15
N VAL A 118 -7.43 -7.09 -0.05
CA VAL A 118 -6.21 -6.27 -0.02
C VAL A 118 -6.30 -5.12 -1.03
N GLN A 119 -6.76 -5.40 -2.24
CA GLN A 119 -6.95 -4.39 -3.27
C GLN A 119 -7.90 -3.27 -2.82
N ASP A 120 -9.05 -3.61 -2.22
CA ASP A 120 -10.04 -2.62 -1.78
C ASP A 120 -9.42 -1.59 -0.81
N VAL A 121 -8.51 -2.03 0.05
CA VAL A 121 -7.83 -1.17 1.03
C VAL A 121 -6.78 -0.28 0.38
N LEU A 122 -5.92 -0.85 -0.48
CA LEU A 122 -4.87 -0.08 -1.15
C LEU A 122 -5.47 0.96 -2.11
N ASP A 123 -6.50 0.58 -2.86
CA ASP A 123 -7.23 1.46 -3.76
C ASP A 123 -7.92 2.58 -2.97
N ALA A 124 -8.59 2.27 -1.86
CA ALA A 124 -9.24 3.29 -1.03
C ALA A 124 -8.25 4.30 -0.44
N ILE A 125 -7.07 3.85 0.02
CA ILE A 125 -6.00 4.74 0.50
C ILE A 125 -5.51 5.64 -0.62
N TYR A 126 -5.19 5.06 -1.78
CA TYR A 126 -4.72 5.80 -2.93
C TYR A 126 -5.75 6.84 -3.39
N GLU A 127 -6.98 6.42 -3.69
CA GLU A 127 -8.06 7.30 -4.16
C GLU A 127 -8.33 8.45 -3.19
N TRP A 128 -8.32 8.18 -1.89
CA TRP A 128 -8.50 9.21 -0.88
C TRP A 128 -7.37 10.23 -0.89
N LEU A 129 -6.11 9.77 -1.00
CA LEU A 129 -4.93 10.62 -1.03
C LEU A 129 -4.83 11.45 -2.32
N GLN A 130 -5.37 10.93 -3.42
CA GLN A 130 -5.41 11.65 -4.71
C GLN A 130 -6.52 12.71 -4.80
N ARG A 131 -7.39 12.85 -3.80
CA ARG A 131 -8.44 13.90 -3.82
C ARG A 131 -7.80 15.30 -3.83
N PRO A 132 -8.22 16.19 -4.75
CA PRO A 132 -7.82 17.58 -4.73
C PRO A 132 -8.21 18.25 -3.42
N LEU A 133 -7.39 19.19 -2.96
CA LEU A 133 -7.75 20.06 -1.84
C LEU A 133 -8.77 21.09 -2.31
N THR A 134 -9.84 21.21 -1.54
CA THR A 134 -10.82 22.28 -1.69
C THR A 134 -10.27 23.59 -1.15
N ARG A 135 -10.86 24.70 -1.59
CA ARG A 135 -10.50 26.04 -1.08
C ARG A 135 -10.67 26.15 0.43
N ALA A 136 -11.76 25.61 0.98
CA ALA A 136 -11.99 25.63 2.43
C ALA A 136 -10.96 24.80 3.20
N GLU A 137 -10.50 23.67 2.64
CA GLU A 137 -9.41 22.89 3.22
C GLU A 137 -8.10 23.69 3.19
N MET A 138 -7.79 24.38 2.10
CA MET A 138 -6.60 25.24 1.98
C MET A 138 -6.63 26.42 2.97
N GLU A 139 -7.77 27.10 3.11
CA GLU A 139 -7.96 28.21 4.05
C GLU A 139 -7.78 27.72 5.50
N HIS A 140 -8.39 26.58 5.86
CA HIS A 140 -8.20 25.99 7.18
C HIS A 140 -6.75 25.59 7.44
N ILE A 141 -6.06 25.07 6.42
CA ILE A 141 -4.65 24.70 6.49
C ILE A 141 -3.79 25.92 6.80
N GLU A 142 -4.03 27.04 6.12
CA GLU A 142 -3.36 28.32 6.33
C GLU A 142 -3.63 28.87 7.74
N ASP A 143 -4.88 28.79 8.21
CA ASP A 143 -5.28 29.23 9.55
C ASP A 143 -4.57 28.45 10.67
N VAL A 144 -4.45 27.13 10.52
CA VAL A 144 -3.81 26.25 11.51
C VAL A 144 -2.29 26.32 11.43
N ASN A 145 -1.73 26.44 10.23
CA ASN A 145 -0.30 26.55 9.99
C ASN A 145 -0.03 27.50 8.80
N PRO A 146 0.38 28.75 9.06
CA PRO A 146 0.64 29.72 8.01
C PRO A 146 1.71 29.28 6.98
N TYR A 147 2.62 28.38 7.36
CA TYR A 147 3.65 27.83 6.47
C TYR A 147 3.20 26.54 5.75
N GLY A 148 2.00 26.04 6.06
CA GLY A 148 1.48 24.78 5.53
C GLY A 148 1.18 24.86 4.04
N VAL A 149 0.69 26.01 3.57
CA VAL A 149 0.39 26.22 2.14
C VAL A 149 1.66 26.16 1.30
N ASP A 150 2.73 26.85 1.71
CA ASP A 150 4.00 26.83 0.99
C ASP A 150 4.58 25.41 0.90
N ALA A 151 4.53 24.66 2.01
CA ALA A 151 4.99 23.27 2.05
C ALA A 151 4.18 22.35 1.10
N ILE A 152 2.85 22.54 1.04
CA ILE A 152 1.98 21.80 0.11
C ILE A 152 2.31 22.16 -1.34
N MET A 153 2.54 23.44 -1.63
CA MET A 153 2.89 23.90 -2.98
C MET A 153 4.25 23.36 -3.41
N GLN A 154 5.22 23.28 -2.50
CA GLN A 154 6.50 22.62 -2.74
C GLN A 154 6.31 21.12 -3.04
N ALA A 155 5.52 20.41 -2.23
CA ALA A 155 5.23 18.99 -2.44
C ALA A 155 4.50 18.73 -3.78
N LEU A 156 3.57 19.61 -4.16
CA LEU A 156 2.93 19.61 -5.48
C LEU A 156 3.97 19.77 -6.60
N GLN A 157 4.89 20.71 -6.47
CA GLN A 157 5.94 20.94 -7.47
C GLN A 157 6.86 19.72 -7.61
N GLU A 158 7.26 19.11 -6.51
CA GLU A 158 8.04 17.85 -6.50
C GLU A 158 7.27 16.69 -7.15
N ARG A 159 5.98 16.57 -6.86
CA ARG A 159 5.13 15.56 -7.50
C ARG A 159 5.00 15.82 -9.00
N ALA A 160 4.79 17.07 -9.41
CA ALA A 160 4.67 17.45 -10.82
C ALA A 160 5.98 17.25 -11.61
N SER A 161 7.14 17.43 -10.98
CA SER A 161 8.45 17.22 -11.62
C SER A 161 8.85 15.75 -11.76
N THR A 162 8.34 14.90 -10.86
CA THR A 162 8.60 13.45 -10.86
C THR A 162 7.50 12.63 -11.53
N SER A 163 6.40 13.27 -11.94
CA SER A 163 5.29 12.57 -12.60
C SER A 163 5.66 12.20 -14.04
N PRO A 164 5.34 10.98 -14.49
CA PRO A 164 5.49 10.60 -15.90
C PRO A 164 4.42 11.26 -16.81
N THR A 165 3.43 11.95 -16.23
CA THR A 165 2.39 12.65 -16.99
C THR A 165 2.92 13.98 -17.55
N LEU A 166 2.19 14.57 -18.50
CA LEU A 166 2.55 15.87 -19.06
C LEU A 166 2.65 16.92 -17.94
N HIS A 167 3.78 17.62 -17.85
CA HIS A 167 4.07 18.54 -16.75
C HIS A 167 2.94 19.55 -16.48
N GLY A 168 2.31 20.08 -17.53
CA GLY A 168 1.17 21.01 -17.41
C GLY A 168 -0.15 20.38 -16.93
N TRP A 169 -0.30 19.06 -16.99
CA TRP A 169 -1.49 18.36 -16.51
C TRP A 169 -1.55 18.33 -14.98
N GLU A 170 -0.45 17.99 -14.31
CA GLU A 170 -0.42 17.94 -12.84
C GLU A 170 -0.64 19.32 -12.21
N HIS A 171 -0.05 20.37 -12.80
CA HIS A 171 -0.25 21.74 -12.32
C HIS A 171 -1.71 22.20 -12.42
N ARG A 172 -2.45 21.78 -13.45
CA ARG A 172 -3.87 22.11 -13.61
C ARG A 172 -4.76 21.42 -12.59
N GLN A 173 -4.34 20.27 -12.08
CA GLN A 173 -5.09 19.52 -11.05
C GLN A 173 -4.96 20.15 -9.66
N GLY A 174 -3.95 21.00 -9.45
CA GLY A 174 -3.70 21.65 -8.18
C GLY A 174 -3.21 20.68 -7.09
N PRO A 175 -3.13 21.17 -5.83
CA PRO A 175 -2.68 20.37 -4.70
C PRO A 175 -3.72 19.32 -4.31
N ARG A 176 -3.25 18.17 -3.83
CA ARG A 176 -4.04 17.02 -3.38
C ARG A 176 -3.73 16.71 -1.92
N ARG A 177 -4.57 15.91 -1.27
CA ARG A 177 -4.33 15.47 0.12
C ARG A 177 -2.98 14.80 0.32
N ILE A 178 -2.47 14.09 -0.69
CA ILE A 178 -1.14 13.50 -0.68
C ILE A 178 -0.02 14.55 -0.54
N ASP A 179 -0.21 15.76 -1.06
CA ASP A 179 0.77 16.83 -0.99
C ASP A 179 0.88 17.39 0.45
N CYS A 180 -0.16 17.22 1.27
CA CYS A 180 -0.14 17.52 2.71
C CYS A 180 0.71 16.55 3.53
N LEU A 181 1.14 15.42 2.95
CA LEU A 181 2.06 14.49 3.61
C LEU A 181 3.53 14.87 3.42
N GLY A 182 3.83 15.78 2.49
CA GLY A 182 5.21 16.17 2.16
C GLY A 182 6.09 14.97 1.78
N ASP A 183 7.14 14.74 2.57
CA ASP A 183 8.07 13.61 2.40
C ASP A 183 7.59 12.31 3.07
N VAL A 184 6.56 12.36 3.93
CA VAL A 184 6.04 11.22 4.71
C VAL A 184 5.06 10.38 3.88
N ARG A 185 5.58 9.67 2.90
CA ARG A 185 4.79 8.97 1.86
C ARG A 185 5.19 7.52 1.59
N ARG A 186 6.24 7.02 2.27
CA ARG A 186 6.64 5.61 2.15
C ARG A 186 5.73 4.76 3.02
N TRP A 187 5.09 3.75 2.44
CA TRP A 187 4.27 2.77 3.16
C TRP A 187 5.09 2.03 4.22
N MET A 188 4.57 1.94 5.45
CA MET A 188 5.17 1.15 6.55
C MET A 188 4.26 0.03 7.08
N GLY A 189 3.00 -0.02 6.61
CA GLY A 189 2.03 -1.03 7.02
C GLY A 189 0.84 -0.46 7.78
N LEU A 190 -0.15 -1.33 8.00
CA LEU A 190 -1.28 -1.09 8.87
C LEU A 190 -1.08 -1.78 10.22
N ASN A 191 -1.53 -1.12 11.29
CA ASN A 191 -1.64 -1.71 12.62
C ASN A 191 -2.99 -1.32 13.24
N TYR A 192 -3.39 -2.06 14.27
CA TYR A 192 -4.61 -1.73 15.01
C TYR A 192 -4.49 -0.39 15.73
N SER A 193 -5.55 0.41 15.68
CA SER A 193 -5.66 1.59 16.51
C SER A 193 -5.71 1.20 18.00
N PRO A 194 -4.90 1.83 18.88
CA PRO A 194 -4.97 1.61 20.31
C PRO A 194 -6.25 2.16 20.94
N ALA A 195 -6.91 3.12 20.26
CA ALA A 195 -8.16 3.71 20.70
C ALA A 195 -9.41 2.92 20.26
N GLY A 196 -9.25 1.93 19.38
CA GLY A 196 -10.35 1.42 18.58
C GLY A 196 -11.13 0.25 19.19
N GLU A 197 -12.46 0.41 19.18
CA GLU A 197 -13.43 -0.68 19.10
C GLU A 197 -13.56 -1.14 17.63
N GLY A 198 -13.75 -2.44 17.40
CA GLY A 198 -13.93 -2.98 16.05
C GLY A 198 -12.66 -2.97 15.17
N MET A 199 -12.85 -2.78 13.85
CA MET A 199 -11.81 -2.93 12.83
C MET A 199 -11.20 -1.57 12.42
N GLN A 200 -10.63 -0.88 13.41
CA GLN A 200 -9.94 0.40 13.22
C GLN A 200 -8.43 0.21 13.10
N LEU A 201 -7.88 0.73 12.01
CA LEU A 201 -6.48 0.64 11.63
C LEU A 201 -5.83 2.02 11.59
N ILE A 202 -4.52 2.05 11.71
CA ILE A 202 -3.69 3.23 11.52
C ILE A 202 -2.79 3.00 10.31
N LEU A 203 -2.75 3.99 9.41
CA LEU A 203 -1.82 4.02 8.29
C LEU A 203 -0.46 4.55 8.76
N ASN A 204 0.55 3.67 8.76
CA ASN A 204 1.92 4.06 9.10
C ASN A 204 2.68 4.43 7.83
N LEU A 205 3.29 5.61 7.87
CA LEU A 205 4.10 6.15 6.77
C LEU A 205 5.45 6.62 7.30
N GLN A 206 6.46 6.61 6.45
CA GLN A 206 7.80 7.12 6.74
C GLN A 206 8.24 8.12 5.67
N ARG A 207 9.17 9.00 6.05
CA ARG A 207 9.88 9.86 5.11
C ARG A 207 10.58 9.03 4.04
N SER A 208 10.40 9.41 2.77
CA SER A 208 11.04 8.76 1.61
C SER A 208 12.53 9.08 1.52
#